data_AF-A0A856ME24-F1
#
_entry.id   AF-A0A856ME24-F1
#
_cell.length_a   1.000
_cell.length_b   1.000
_cell.length_c   1.000
_cell.angle_alpha   90.00
_cell.angle_beta   90.00
_cell.angle_gamma   90.00
#
_symmetry.space_group_name_H-M   'P 1'
#
loop_
_entity.id
_entity.type
_entity.pdbx_description
1 polymer ?
#
loop_
_entity_poly.entity_id
_entity_poly.type
_entity_poly.pdbx_seq_one_letter_code
_entity_poly.pdbx_strand_id
1 'polypeptide(L)'
;MSTLNQVDYLFSNRRPFCKKVVRLFCEQGGENPQIVLEDIAAILKGTDSENEEAIALIEEKLREAQITPAVYESLRLVDPNEFEEFYLQSDEVADPAIYGTLGKWWNKLRYAIEKNVAHLGESVIELSTWEELQPKARSVFGSEYNKEITIREWAAKLFKLDVPWILTVITTDSGNAASYTTTINMDREPEKKGTKEYNNQINIHTPQNLIPVTTRVKGLLERPKAFVEKARDNKKIQSAIQNDEELVRHQKSLGRSTEQIIQDVWGMTPQSHLVDWDEEVTNYQYEILSTFVNSVRLKNGDVRTSN
;
A
#
# COMPACT_ATOMS: atom_id res chain seq x y z
N MET A 1 1.85 -27.08 29.37
CA MET A 1 1.45 -26.61 28.04
C MET A 1 1.95 -25.19 27.95
N SER A 2 2.84 -24.90 27.01
CA SER A 2 3.18 -23.52 26.66
C SER A 2 1.90 -22.80 26.26
N THR A 3 1.70 -21.58 26.75
CA THR A 3 0.53 -20.77 26.37
C THR A 3 0.77 -20.28 24.95
N LEU A 4 -0.05 -20.73 24.00
CA LEU A 4 -0.04 -20.22 22.64
C LEU A 4 -0.70 -18.83 22.63
N ASN A 5 0.02 -17.84 22.10
CA ASN A 5 -0.51 -16.52 21.86
C ASN A 5 -1.06 -16.46 20.43
N GLN A 6 -2.32 -16.07 20.29
CA GLN A 6 -2.90 -15.76 19.00
C GLN A 6 -2.48 -14.35 18.55
N VAL A 7 -2.09 -14.24 17.28
CA VAL A 7 -1.77 -12.99 16.61
C VAL A 7 -2.57 -12.93 15.31
N ASP A 8 -3.26 -11.81 15.12
CA ASP A 8 -4.15 -11.60 13.99
C ASP A 8 -3.43 -10.79 12.90
N TYR A 9 -3.49 -11.29 11.67
CA TYR A 9 -3.00 -10.59 10.48
C TYR A 9 -4.12 -10.32 9.52
N LEU A 10 -4.06 -9.17 8.86
CA LEU A 10 -5.02 -8.85 7.83
C LEU A 10 -4.51 -9.29 6.46
N PHE A 11 -5.26 -10.16 5.79
CA PHE A 11 -5.16 -10.39 4.37
C PHE A 11 -6.14 -9.50 3.62
N SER A 12 -5.71 -8.90 2.51
CA SER A 12 -6.63 -8.23 1.60
C SER A 12 -6.21 -8.36 0.14
N ASN A 13 -7.15 -8.83 -0.69
CA ASN A 13 -7.10 -8.72 -2.14
C ASN A 13 -8.11 -7.68 -2.63
N ARG A 14 -7.78 -6.97 -3.72
CA ARG A 14 -8.64 -5.92 -4.28
C ARG A 14 -9.58 -6.42 -5.36
N ARG A 15 -9.15 -7.40 -6.17
CA ARG A 15 -9.91 -7.92 -7.31
C ARG A 15 -9.66 -9.43 -7.47
N PRO A 16 -10.66 -10.29 -7.24
CA PRO A 16 -11.91 -9.97 -6.52
C PRO A 16 -11.63 -9.40 -5.12
N PHE A 17 -12.53 -8.55 -4.62
CA PHE A 17 -12.35 -7.97 -3.28
C PHE A 17 -12.47 -9.07 -2.23
N CYS A 18 -11.42 -9.25 -1.44
CA CYS A 18 -11.38 -10.16 -0.31
C CYS A 18 -10.65 -9.47 0.84
N LYS A 19 -11.20 -9.56 2.05
CA LYS A 19 -10.56 -9.05 3.26
C LYS A 19 -10.88 -10.01 4.40
N LYS A 20 -9.85 -10.66 4.94
CA LYS A 20 -9.99 -11.70 5.97
C LYS A 20 -8.88 -11.54 7.01
N VAL A 21 -9.16 -11.96 8.23
CA VAL A 21 -8.16 -12.10 9.27
C VAL A 21 -7.58 -13.50 9.14
N VAL A 22 -6.25 -13.61 9.18
CA VAL A 22 -5.51 -14.86 9.27
C VAL A 22 -4.88 -14.92 10.65
N ARG A 23 -5.22 -15.95 11.41
CA ARG A 23 -4.70 -16.18 12.75
C ARG A 23 -3.41 -16.98 12.68
N LEU A 24 -2.45 -16.54 13.48
CA LEU A 24 -1.20 -17.24 13.76
C LEU A 24 -1.13 -17.52 15.25
N PHE A 25 -0.83 -18.75 15.64
CA PHE A 25 -0.52 -19.11 17.02
C PHE A 25 1.00 -19.23 17.17
N CYS A 26 1.57 -18.69 18.23
CA CYS A 26 2.99 -18.86 18.53
C CYS A 26 3.24 -18.86 20.04
N GLU A 27 4.37 -19.41 20.46
CA GLU A 27 4.78 -19.39 21.86
C GLU A 27 5.25 -17.99 22.28
N GLN A 28 5.49 -17.80 23.58
CA GLN A 28 5.96 -16.54 24.13
C GLN A 28 7.32 -16.15 23.50
N GLY A 29 7.35 -15.06 22.74
CA GLY A 29 8.54 -14.62 22.00
C GLY A 29 8.51 -14.94 20.50
N GLY A 30 7.44 -15.55 19.99
CA GLY A 30 7.25 -15.83 18.56
C GLY A 30 7.84 -17.14 18.07
N GLU A 31 8.29 -18.00 18.98
CA GLU A 31 8.76 -19.36 18.68
C GLU A 31 7.59 -20.26 18.26
N ASN A 32 7.91 -21.32 17.50
CA ASN A 32 6.95 -22.33 17.04
C ASN A 32 5.66 -21.75 16.42
N PRO A 33 5.77 -20.91 15.37
CA PRO A 33 4.61 -20.30 14.73
C PRO A 33 3.77 -21.35 14.00
N GLN A 34 2.46 -21.31 14.18
CA GLN A 34 1.50 -22.19 13.55
C GLN A 34 0.36 -21.39 12.90
N ILE A 35 0.07 -21.70 11.65
CA ILE A 35 -0.88 -20.97 10.80
C ILE A 35 -2.21 -21.72 10.77
N VAL A 36 -3.32 -20.99 10.90
CA VAL A 36 -4.68 -21.56 10.83
C VAL A 36 -5.09 -21.79 9.39
N LEU A 37 -5.29 -23.06 9.00
CA LEU A 37 -5.67 -23.42 7.63
C LEU A 37 -7.10 -23.00 7.26
N GLU A 38 -8.01 -22.94 8.23
CA GLU A 38 -9.39 -22.49 8.00
C GLU A 38 -9.47 -21.06 7.46
N ASP A 39 -8.61 -20.17 7.95
CA ASP A 39 -8.57 -18.78 7.50
C ASP A 39 -8.01 -18.68 6.06
N ILE A 40 -7.05 -19.54 5.72
CA ILE A 40 -6.44 -19.63 4.39
C ILE A 40 -7.44 -20.19 3.39
N ALA A 41 -8.11 -21.30 3.71
CA ALA A 41 -9.09 -21.92 2.84
C ALA A 41 -10.27 -20.97 2.56
N ALA A 42 -10.72 -20.22 3.57
CA ALA A 42 -11.72 -19.17 3.41
C ALA A 42 -11.27 -18.07 2.42
N ILE A 43 -9.99 -17.69 2.43
CA ILE A 43 -9.43 -16.75 1.46
C ILE A 43 -9.47 -17.34 0.04
N LEU A 44 -8.96 -18.56 -0.12
CA LEU A 44 -8.86 -19.23 -1.42
C LEU A 44 -10.22 -19.48 -2.06
N LYS A 45 -11.22 -19.86 -1.26
CA LYS A 45 -12.61 -20.12 -1.70
C LYS A 45 -13.49 -18.87 -1.76
N GLY A 46 -13.07 -17.77 -1.13
CA GLY A 46 -13.91 -16.57 -0.98
C GLY A 46 -15.13 -16.80 -0.07
N THR A 47 -15.00 -17.68 0.92
CA THR A 47 -16.07 -18.08 1.86
C THR A 47 -15.70 -17.70 3.29
N ASP A 48 -16.43 -18.20 4.29
CA ASP A 48 -16.08 -18.09 5.71
C ASP A 48 -15.31 -19.33 6.19
N SER A 49 -14.55 -19.19 7.27
CA SER A 49 -13.65 -20.23 7.82
C SER A 49 -14.38 -21.51 8.23
N GLU A 50 -15.66 -21.41 8.59
CA GLU A 50 -16.52 -22.54 8.99
C GLU A 50 -17.31 -23.13 7.81
N ASN A 51 -17.14 -22.60 6.60
CA ASN A 51 -17.87 -23.06 5.44
C ASN A 51 -17.43 -24.48 5.03
N GLU A 52 -18.40 -25.34 4.71
CA GLU A 52 -18.16 -26.74 4.33
C GLU A 52 -17.19 -26.87 3.14
N GLU A 53 -17.22 -25.94 2.17
CA GLU A 53 -16.30 -25.96 1.02
C GLU A 53 -14.86 -25.62 1.42
N ALA A 54 -14.67 -24.75 2.42
CA ALA A 54 -13.36 -24.44 2.96
C ALA A 54 -12.81 -25.64 3.76
N ILE A 55 -13.65 -26.30 4.56
CA ILE A 55 -13.26 -27.50 5.31
C ILE A 55 -12.91 -28.65 4.36
N ALA A 56 -13.74 -28.88 3.33
CA ALA A 56 -13.48 -29.90 2.32
C ALA A 56 -12.17 -29.66 1.58
N LEU A 57 -11.88 -28.39 1.22
CA LEU A 57 -10.60 -28.02 0.63
C LEU A 57 -9.43 -28.40 1.54
N ILE A 58 -9.53 -28.09 2.84
CA ILE A 58 -8.45 -28.39 3.77
C ILE A 58 -8.18 -29.90 3.83
N GLU A 59 -9.23 -30.71 3.94
CA GLU A 59 -9.11 -32.17 4.03
C GLU A 59 -8.54 -32.81 2.74
N GLU A 60 -8.92 -32.26 1.58
CA GLU A 60 -8.36 -32.65 0.29
C GLU A 60 -6.87 -32.33 0.22
N LYS A 61 -6.49 -31.08 0.48
CA LYS A 61 -5.11 -30.61 0.30
C LYS A 61 -4.14 -31.13 1.35
N LEU A 62 -4.59 -31.33 2.59
CA LEU A 62 -3.78 -32.03 3.61
C LEU A 62 -3.45 -33.46 3.18
N ARG A 63 -4.38 -34.15 2.52
CA ARG A 63 -4.15 -35.53 2.04
C ARG A 63 -3.16 -35.56 0.89
N GLU A 64 -3.29 -34.61 -0.05
CA GLU A 64 -2.39 -34.48 -1.19
C GLU A 64 -0.97 -34.12 -0.76
N ALA A 65 -0.84 -33.17 0.17
CA ALA A 65 0.44 -32.75 0.75
C ALA A 65 0.98 -33.73 1.82
N GLN A 66 0.19 -34.72 2.24
CA GLN A 66 0.55 -35.67 3.32
C GLN A 66 0.88 -34.99 4.66
N ILE A 67 0.25 -33.85 4.93
CA ILE A 67 0.42 -33.06 6.15
C ILE A 67 -0.54 -33.58 7.22
N THR A 68 -0.04 -33.70 8.46
CA THR A 68 -0.88 -33.99 9.63
C THR A 68 -0.90 -32.76 10.55
N PRO A 69 -1.94 -31.92 10.50
CA PRO A 69 -1.96 -30.67 11.25
C PRO A 69 -2.12 -30.95 12.75
N ALA A 70 -1.59 -30.05 13.58
CA ALA A 70 -1.99 -29.96 14.97
C ALA A 70 -3.44 -29.44 15.05
N VAL A 71 -4.23 -29.96 16.01
CA VAL A 71 -5.62 -29.51 16.20
C VAL A 71 -5.72 -28.74 17.52
N TYR A 72 -6.18 -27.50 17.43
CA TYR A 72 -6.37 -26.61 18.59
C TYR A 72 -7.73 -25.93 18.48
N GLU A 73 -8.63 -26.14 19.46
CA GLU A 73 -9.98 -25.53 19.46
C GLU A 73 -10.75 -25.74 18.15
N SER A 74 -10.64 -26.95 17.56
CA SER A 74 -11.23 -27.32 16.26
C SER A 74 -10.61 -26.65 15.03
N LEU A 75 -9.52 -25.90 15.19
CA LEU A 75 -8.72 -25.33 14.10
C LEU A 75 -7.57 -26.27 13.74
N ARG A 76 -7.23 -26.32 12.44
CA ARG A 76 -6.09 -27.07 11.91
C ARG A 76 -4.91 -26.13 11.77
N LEU A 77 -3.90 -26.37 12.60
CA LEU A 77 -2.68 -25.60 12.71
C LEU A 77 -1.54 -26.33 12.01
N VAL A 78 -0.78 -25.62 11.19
CA VAL A 78 0.40 -26.14 10.48
C VAL A 78 1.60 -25.24 10.68
N ASP A 79 2.80 -25.80 10.61
CA ASP A 79 4.03 -25.01 10.62
C ASP A 79 4.24 -24.26 9.27
N PRO A 80 5.22 -23.34 9.18
CA PRO A 80 5.49 -22.58 7.96
C PRO A 80 5.80 -23.41 6.72
N ASN A 81 6.49 -24.54 6.87
CA ASN A 81 6.88 -25.40 5.75
C ASN A 81 5.67 -26.20 5.27
N GLU A 82 4.92 -26.77 6.22
CA GLU A 82 3.66 -27.45 5.94
C GLU A 82 2.65 -26.50 5.27
N PHE A 83 2.57 -25.24 5.73
CA PHE A 83 1.74 -24.23 5.09
C PHE A 83 2.16 -23.95 3.64
N GLU A 84 3.46 -23.85 3.37
CA GLU A 84 3.96 -23.65 2.02
C GLU A 84 3.57 -24.82 1.10
N GLU A 85 3.71 -26.06 1.57
CA GLU A 85 3.26 -27.24 0.83
C GLU A 85 1.74 -27.22 0.57
N PHE A 86 0.95 -26.92 1.59
CA PHE A 86 -0.50 -26.76 1.46
C PHE A 86 -0.88 -25.69 0.42
N TYR A 87 -0.22 -24.52 0.47
CA TYR A 87 -0.44 -23.42 -0.46
C TYR A 87 -0.11 -23.84 -1.90
N LEU A 88 1.04 -24.49 -2.11
CA LEU A 88 1.45 -24.96 -3.44
C LEU A 88 0.52 -25.99 -4.06
N GLN A 89 -0.18 -26.80 -3.24
CA GLN A 89 -1.21 -27.74 -3.71
C GLN A 89 -2.56 -27.06 -3.98
N SER A 90 -2.69 -25.75 -3.78
CA SER A 90 -3.98 -25.03 -3.87
C SER A 90 -4.08 -24.07 -5.07
N ASP A 91 -3.15 -24.17 -6.04
CA ASP A 91 -3.02 -23.22 -7.15
C ASP A 91 -4.20 -23.25 -8.13
N GLU A 92 -4.85 -24.39 -8.26
CA GLU A 92 -5.99 -24.61 -9.15
C GLU A 92 -7.33 -24.19 -8.55
N VAL A 93 -7.38 -23.94 -7.24
CA VAL A 93 -8.63 -23.77 -6.50
C VAL A 93 -9.08 -22.32 -6.43
N ALA A 94 -8.13 -21.40 -6.29
CA ALA A 94 -8.43 -19.99 -6.08
C ALA A 94 -8.47 -19.20 -7.39
N ASP A 95 -9.15 -18.06 -7.36
CA ASP A 95 -8.96 -17.04 -8.39
C ASP A 95 -7.45 -16.71 -8.50
N PRO A 96 -6.85 -16.72 -9.71
CA PRO A 96 -5.41 -16.52 -9.86
C PRO A 96 -4.88 -15.22 -9.24
N ALA A 97 -5.71 -14.18 -9.18
CA ALA A 97 -5.35 -12.92 -8.55
C ALA A 97 -5.38 -13.00 -7.02
N ILE A 98 -6.33 -13.75 -6.43
CA ILE A 98 -6.30 -14.09 -5.00
C ILE A 98 -5.06 -14.90 -4.70
N TYR A 99 -4.82 -15.98 -5.43
CA TYR A 99 -3.69 -16.89 -5.20
C TYR A 99 -2.35 -16.15 -5.24
N GLY A 100 -2.10 -15.38 -6.30
CA GLY A 100 -0.88 -14.57 -6.41
C GLY A 100 -0.75 -13.50 -5.32
N THR A 101 -1.86 -12.91 -4.87
CA THR A 101 -1.83 -11.94 -3.75
C THR A 101 -1.54 -12.62 -2.42
N LEU A 102 -2.09 -13.82 -2.20
CA LEU A 102 -1.82 -14.64 -1.03
C LEU A 102 -0.35 -15.07 -0.98
N GLY A 103 0.25 -15.48 -2.10
CA GLY A 103 1.68 -15.79 -2.15
C GLY A 103 2.58 -14.60 -1.78
N LYS A 104 2.26 -13.39 -2.28
CA LYS A 104 2.98 -12.16 -1.88
C LYS A 104 2.82 -11.85 -0.39
N TRP A 105 1.62 -12.02 0.14
CA TRP A 105 1.34 -11.85 1.57
C TRP A 105 2.06 -12.91 2.42
N TRP A 106 2.10 -14.15 1.95
CA TRP A 106 2.79 -15.25 2.61
C TRP A 106 4.28 -14.97 2.71
N ASN A 107 4.94 -14.55 1.63
CA ASN A 107 6.37 -14.22 1.64
C ASN A 107 6.72 -13.17 2.71
N LYS A 108 5.84 -12.18 2.90
CA LYS A 108 5.97 -11.17 3.95
C LYS A 108 5.83 -11.76 5.36
N LEU A 109 4.81 -12.59 5.58
CA LEU A 109 4.59 -13.24 6.88
C LEU A 109 5.73 -14.23 7.20
N ARG A 110 6.14 -15.05 6.23
CA ARG A 110 7.25 -16.00 6.35
C ARG A 110 8.53 -15.28 6.74
N TYR A 111 8.84 -14.16 6.09
CA TYR A 111 10.00 -13.35 6.47
C TYR A 111 9.94 -12.93 7.95
N ALA A 112 8.78 -12.46 8.43
CA ALA A 112 8.61 -12.08 9.84
C ALA A 112 8.73 -13.28 10.80
N ILE A 113 8.26 -14.46 10.37
CA ILE A 113 8.42 -15.74 11.08
C ILE A 113 9.90 -16.12 11.18
N GLU A 114 10.64 -16.11 10.08
CA GLU A 114 12.06 -16.46 10.03
C GLU A 114 12.93 -15.51 10.86
N LYS A 115 12.48 -14.27 11.05
CA LYS A 115 13.11 -13.28 11.94
C LYS A 115 12.64 -13.39 13.40
N ASN A 116 11.76 -14.33 13.74
CA ASN A 116 11.15 -14.51 15.07
C ASN A 116 10.41 -13.25 15.58
N VAL A 117 9.87 -12.43 14.68
CA VAL A 117 9.17 -11.18 15.03
C VAL A 117 7.69 -11.22 14.70
N ALA A 118 7.19 -12.31 14.11
CA ALA A 118 5.77 -12.48 13.78
C ALA A 118 4.84 -12.10 14.95
N HIS A 119 5.19 -12.49 16.17
CA HIS A 119 4.41 -12.18 17.37
C HIS A 119 4.12 -10.68 17.62
N LEU A 120 4.82 -9.77 16.95
CA LEU A 120 4.62 -8.31 17.02
C LEU A 120 3.47 -7.81 16.11
N GLY A 121 2.84 -8.69 15.33
CA GLY A 121 1.61 -8.41 14.58
C GLY A 121 1.79 -7.80 13.19
N GLU A 122 0.72 -7.21 12.65
CA GLU A 122 0.61 -6.80 11.24
C GLU A 122 1.72 -5.85 10.77
N SER A 123 2.27 -5.00 11.65
CA SER A 123 3.29 -4.03 11.23
C SER A 123 4.61 -4.67 10.81
N VAL A 124 4.94 -5.86 11.33
CA VAL A 124 6.25 -6.50 11.06
C VAL A 124 6.31 -7.27 9.75
N ILE A 125 5.17 -7.64 9.16
CA ILE A 125 5.20 -8.36 7.87
C ILE A 125 5.68 -7.44 6.74
N GLU A 126 5.60 -6.12 6.92
CA GLU A 126 6.14 -5.16 5.96
C GLU A 126 7.67 -4.98 6.07
N LEU A 127 8.34 -5.63 7.02
CA LEU A 127 9.80 -5.51 7.20
C LEU A 127 10.59 -5.90 5.95
N SER A 128 10.22 -6.98 5.27
CA SER A 128 10.89 -7.40 4.03
C SER A 128 10.81 -6.31 2.97
N THR A 129 9.62 -5.75 2.76
CA THR A 129 9.41 -4.61 1.86
C THR A 129 10.23 -3.40 2.31
N TRP A 130 10.32 -3.11 3.61
CA TRP A 130 11.12 -1.98 4.08
C TRP A 130 12.61 -2.19 3.82
N GLU A 131 13.14 -3.39 4.03
CA GLU A 131 14.53 -3.73 3.74
C GLU A 131 14.86 -3.59 2.25
N GLU A 132 13.98 -4.08 1.37
CA GLU A 132 14.10 -3.94 -0.09
C GLU A 132 14.08 -2.46 -0.53
N LEU A 133 13.35 -1.61 0.17
CA LEU A 133 13.25 -0.19 -0.14
C LEU A 133 14.46 0.62 0.33
N GLN A 134 15.25 0.13 1.30
CA GLN A 134 16.40 0.88 1.82
C GLN A 134 17.46 1.18 0.74
N PRO A 135 17.93 0.21 -0.07
CA PRO A 135 18.88 0.48 -1.15
C PRO A 135 18.37 1.51 -2.16
N LYS A 136 17.08 1.44 -2.52
CA LYS A 136 16.47 2.39 -3.45
C LYS A 136 16.48 3.81 -2.89
N ALA A 137 16.07 3.98 -1.63
CA ALA A 137 16.13 5.28 -0.97
C ALA A 137 17.58 5.78 -0.86
N ARG A 138 18.55 4.92 -0.53
CA ARG A 138 19.97 5.31 -0.53
C ARG A 138 20.44 5.79 -1.90
N SER A 139 20.02 5.13 -2.98
CA SER A 139 20.34 5.53 -4.35
C SER A 139 19.73 6.90 -4.70
N VAL A 140 18.45 7.11 -4.37
CA VAL A 140 17.73 8.36 -4.68
C VAL A 140 18.26 9.55 -3.87
N PHE A 141 18.54 9.37 -2.59
CA PHE A 141 18.92 10.47 -1.69
C PHE A 141 20.44 10.61 -1.52
N GLY A 142 21.24 9.60 -1.85
CA GLY A 142 22.70 9.65 -1.76
C GLY A 142 23.21 10.18 -0.41
N SER A 143 23.96 11.28 -0.45
CA SER A 143 24.50 11.92 0.76
C SER A 143 23.46 12.56 1.68
N GLU A 144 22.22 12.73 1.21
CA GLU A 144 21.08 13.26 1.98
C GLU A 144 20.27 12.15 2.67
N TYR A 145 20.61 10.87 2.43
CA TYR A 145 19.84 9.72 2.93
C TYR A 145 19.62 9.70 4.46
N ASN A 146 20.58 10.25 5.22
CA ASN A 146 20.50 10.38 6.68
C ASN A 146 20.31 11.83 7.14
N LYS A 147 20.04 12.76 6.21
CA LYS A 147 19.83 14.18 6.54
C LYS A 147 18.34 14.47 6.66
N GLU A 148 18.06 15.51 7.43
CA GLU A 148 16.74 16.08 7.60
C GLU A 148 16.19 16.60 6.27
N ILE A 149 15.01 16.11 5.89
CA ILE A 149 14.23 16.54 4.73
C ILE A 149 12.76 16.62 5.11
N THR A 150 11.99 17.39 4.34
CA THR A 150 10.53 17.43 4.48
C THR A 150 9.87 16.23 3.79
N ILE A 151 8.67 15.83 4.24
CA ILE A 151 7.83 14.84 3.50
C ILE A 151 7.61 15.27 2.04
N ARG A 152 7.55 16.58 1.77
CA ARG A 152 7.37 17.11 0.43
C ARG A 152 8.57 16.81 -0.47
N GLU A 153 9.78 17.09 0.02
CA GLU A 153 11.03 16.78 -0.70
C GLU A 153 11.21 15.29 -0.88
N TRP A 154 10.87 14.50 0.15
CA TRP A 154 10.86 13.05 0.06
C TRP A 154 9.95 12.55 -1.06
N ALA A 155 8.70 13.02 -1.08
CA ALA A 155 7.72 12.62 -2.11
C ALA A 155 8.16 13.08 -3.50
N ALA A 156 8.72 14.29 -3.61
CA ALA A 156 9.22 14.84 -4.86
C ALA A 156 10.39 14.02 -5.43
N LYS A 157 11.35 13.61 -4.59
CA LYS A 157 12.51 12.82 -5.04
C LYS A 157 12.16 11.36 -5.29
N LEU A 158 11.53 10.69 -4.32
CA LEU A 158 11.29 9.23 -4.37
C LEU A 158 10.21 8.84 -5.38
N PHE A 159 9.16 9.64 -5.50
CA PHE A 159 8.04 9.38 -6.42
C PHE A 159 8.03 10.31 -7.64
N LYS A 160 9.07 11.14 -7.83
CA LYS A 160 9.20 12.10 -8.95
C LYS A 160 7.96 12.96 -9.15
N LEU A 161 7.45 13.55 -8.06
CA LEU A 161 6.26 14.40 -8.05
C LEU A 161 6.64 15.88 -7.98
N ASP A 162 5.98 16.72 -8.76
CA ASP A 162 6.26 18.18 -8.82
C ASP A 162 5.00 19.06 -8.80
N VAL A 163 3.81 18.50 -9.10
CA VAL A 163 2.55 19.22 -9.09
C VAL A 163 2.17 19.59 -7.64
N PRO A 164 1.98 20.89 -7.33
CA PRO A 164 1.84 21.34 -5.94
C PRO A 164 0.68 20.73 -5.16
N TRP A 165 -0.48 20.55 -5.78
CA TRP A 165 -1.65 19.99 -5.09
C TRP A 165 -1.51 18.48 -4.88
N ILE A 166 -0.87 17.76 -5.81
CA ILE A 166 -0.54 16.32 -5.65
C ILE A 166 0.41 16.13 -4.46
N LEU A 167 1.50 16.90 -4.40
CA LEU A 167 2.42 16.90 -3.26
C LEU A 167 1.71 17.24 -1.94
N THR A 168 0.73 18.13 -1.96
CA THR A 168 -0.02 18.51 -0.76
C THR A 168 -0.97 17.40 -0.28
N VAL A 169 -1.58 16.63 -1.18
CA VAL A 169 -2.34 15.41 -0.82
C VAL A 169 -1.42 14.40 -0.14
N ILE A 170 -0.25 14.13 -0.72
CA ILE A 170 0.72 13.18 -0.16
C ILE A 170 1.20 13.62 1.22
N THR A 171 1.64 14.88 1.35
CA THR A 171 2.10 15.39 2.65
C THR A 171 1.00 15.35 3.72
N THR A 172 -0.26 15.60 3.34
CA THR A 172 -1.40 15.52 4.28
C THR A 172 -1.71 14.08 4.68
N ASP A 173 -1.67 13.11 3.76
CA ASP A 173 -1.94 11.69 4.08
C ASP A 173 -0.80 11.05 4.87
N SER A 174 0.44 11.40 4.54
CA SER A 174 1.64 10.80 5.13
C SER A 174 2.03 11.42 6.47
N GLY A 175 1.60 12.65 6.78
CA GLY A 175 2.04 13.38 7.98
C GLY A 175 1.83 12.60 9.29
N ASN A 176 0.64 12.02 9.47
CA ASN A 176 0.35 11.24 10.69
C ASN A 176 1.15 9.93 10.75
N ALA A 177 1.29 9.24 9.61
CA ALA A 177 2.04 7.98 9.53
C ALA A 177 3.54 8.20 9.79
N ALA A 178 4.13 9.22 9.17
CA ALA A 178 5.52 9.59 9.35
C ALA A 178 5.83 10.05 10.79
N SER A 179 4.89 10.76 11.42
CA SER A 179 5.03 11.17 12.83
C SER A 179 5.09 9.96 13.76
N TYR A 180 4.21 8.97 13.56
CA TYR A 180 4.19 7.75 14.36
C TYR A 180 5.49 6.93 14.20
N THR A 181 5.95 6.73 12.97
CA THR A 181 7.20 6.02 12.67
C THR A 181 8.42 6.70 13.30
N THR A 182 8.46 8.03 13.27
CA THR A 182 9.57 8.79 13.88
C THR A 182 9.57 8.64 15.40
N THR A 183 8.39 8.66 16.03
CA THR A 183 8.23 8.48 17.48
C THR A 183 8.82 7.16 17.95
N ILE A 184 8.51 6.07 17.24
CA ILE A 184 8.97 4.72 17.58
C ILE A 184 10.48 4.57 17.38
N ASN A 185 11.02 5.10 16.28
CA ASN A 185 12.41 4.85 15.89
C ASN A 185 13.43 5.77 16.58
N MET A 186 13.01 6.93 17.10
CA MET A 186 13.93 7.95 17.64
C MET A 186 13.74 8.24 19.13
N ASP A 187 12.79 7.59 19.81
CA ASP A 187 12.45 7.81 21.23
C ASP A 187 12.29 9.31 21.56
N ARG A 188 11.68 10.05 20.61
CA ARG A 188 11.35 11.46 20.74
C ARG A 188 9.84 11.59 20.60
N GLU A 189 9.18 12.15 21.62
CA GLU A 189 7.77 12.50 21.52
C GLU A 189 7.57 13.50 20.36
N PRO A 190 6.57 13.30 19.49
CA PRO A 190 6.23 14.31 18.50
C PRO A 190 5.77 15.57 19.23
N GLU A 191 6.26 16.73 18.82
CA GLU A 191 5.83 18.00 19.41
C GLU A 191 4.29 18.09 19.40
N LYS A 192 3.70 18.54 20.51
CA LYS A 192 2.24 18.55 20.68
C LYS A 192 1.57 19.30 19.52
N LYS A 193 0.60 18.61 18.90
CA LYS A 193 -0.26 19.12 17.84
C LYS A 193 -0.81 20.50 18.24
N GLY A 194 -0.44 21.55 17.51
CA GLY A 194 -0.95 22.92 17.70
C GLY A 194 0.05 23.96 18.23
N THR A 195 1.32 23.63 18.47
CA THR A 195 2.36 24.64 18.74
C THR A 195 2.78 25.35 17.44
N LYS A 196 3.32 26.57 17.56
CA LYS A 196 3.91 27.28 16.41
C LYS A 196 5.10 26.49 15.86
N GLU A 197 5.90 25.85 16.72
CA GLU A 197 6.93 24.91 16.28
C GLU A 197 6.33 23.69 15.55
N TYR A 198 5.27 23.02 16.00
CA TYR A 198 4.64 21.91 15.26
C TYR A 198 4.11 22.33 13.87
N ASN A 199 3.60 23.56 13.75
CA ASN A 199 3.11 24.10 12.49
C ASN A 199 4.23 24.67 11.59
N ASN A 200 5.42 25.00 12.14
CA ASN A 200 6.57 25.59 11.42
C ASN A 200 7.75 24.61 11.23
N GLN A 201 7.86 23.55 12.04
CA GLN A 201 8.71 22.39 11.85
C GLN A 201 7.99 21.50 10.84
N ILE A 202 8.20 21.83 9.57
CA ILE A 202 7.61 21.17 8.42
C ILE A 202 8.07 19.71 8.40
N ASN A 203 7.39 18.79 9.08
CA ASN A 203 7.54 17.34 8.97
C ASN A 203 8.97 16.90 8.58
N ILE A 204 9.94 17.25 9.42
CA ILE A 204 11.36 17.04 9.12
C ILE A 204 11.68 15.62 9.56
N HIS A 205 12.08 14.78 8.60
CA HIS A 205 12.41 13.38 8.80
C HIS A 205 13.70 13.05 8.04
N THR A 206 14.31 11.91 8.36
CA THR A 206 15.30 11.32 7.46
C THR A 206 14.60 10.43 6.42
N PRO A 207 15.12 10.30 5.20
CA PRO A 207 14.64 9.33 4.21
C PRO A 207 14.45 7.92 4.80
N GLN A 208 15.38 7.46 5.64
CA GLN A 208 15.31 6.18 6.34
C GLN A 208 14.00 6.01 7.14
N ASN A 209 13.56 7.05 7.85
CA ASN A 209 12.35 7.01 8.68
C ASN A 209 11.06 7.05 7.87
N LEU A 210 11.12 7.48 6.62
CA LEU A 210 9.97 7.55 5.72
C LEU A 210 9.75 6.26 4.93
N ILE A 211 10.68 5.30 5.01
CA ILE A 211 10.56 4.01 4.32
C ILE A 211 9.27 3.28 4.69
N PRO A 212 8.88 3.16 5.97
CA PRO A 212 7.61 2.52 6.33
C PRO A 212 6.36 3.19 5.73
N VAL A 213 6.46 4.47 5.38
CA VAL A 213 5.36 5.25 4.78
C VAL A 213 5.29 5.06 3.26
N THR A 214 6.34 4.53 2.64
CA THR A 214 6.47 4.39 1.18
C THR A 214 5.39 3.50 0.60
N THR A 215 5.14 2.32 1.17
CA THR A 215 4.12 1.38 0.69
C THR A 215 2.73 2.00 0.71
N ARG A 216 2.41 2.77 1.77
CA ARG A 216 1.15 3.51 1.89
C ARG A 216 0.99 4.54 0.76
N VAL A 217 2.03 5.34 0.52
CA VAL A 217 2.01 6.38 -0.53
C VAL A 217 1.95 5.76 -1.92
N LYS A 218 2.75 4.73 -2.21
CA LYS A 218 2.69 3.97 -3.47
C LYS A 218 1.28 3.44 -3.71
N GLY A 219 0.69 2.79 -2.71
CA GLY A 219 -0.67 2.27 -2.80
C GLY A 219 -1.75 3.35 -2.99
N LEU A 220 -1.53 4.60 -2.57
CA LEU A 220 -2.40 5.74 -2.88
C LEU A 220 -2.19 6.24 -4.32
N LEU A 221 -0.95 6.34 -4.77
CA LEU A 221 -0.59 6.80 -6.13
C LEU A 221 -1.06 5.82 -7.22
N GLU A 222 -1.06 4.51 -6.95
CA GLU A 222 -1.61 3.46 -7.83
C GLU A 222 -3.14 3.53 -8.01
N ARG A 223 -3.83 4.45 -7.33
CA ARG A 223 -5.28 4.62 -7.39
C ARG A 223 -5.65 6.03 -7.81
N PRO A 224 -5.41 6.42 -9.08
CA PRO A 224 -5.55 7.81 -9.51
C PRO A 224 -6.97 8.36 -9.36
N LYS A 225 -8.02 7.53 -9.52
CA LYS A 225 -9.41 7.94 -9.26
C LYS A 225 -9.65 8.33 -7.80
N ALA A 226 -9.33 7.43 -6.88
CA ALA A 226 -9.46 7.68 -5.44
C ALA A 226 -8.55 8.83 -4.98
N PHE A 227 -7.39 9.00 -5.62
CA PHE A 227 -6.51 10.13 -5.38
C PHE A 227 -7.19 11.45 -5.74
N VAL A 228 -7.77 11.56 -6.94
CA VAL A 228 -8.44 12.78 -7.41
C VAL A 228 -9.66 13.12 -6.54
N GLU A 229 -10.43 12.13 -6.12
CA GLU A 229 -11.55 12.32 -5.17
C GLU A 229 -11.05 12.89 -3.85
N LYS A 230 -10.01 12.26 -3.27
CA LYS A 230 -9.37 12.75 -2.05
C LYS A 230 -8.79 14.16 -2.19
N ALA A 231 -8.28 14.49 -3.37
CA ALA A 231 -7.74 15.81 -3.66
C ALA A 231 -8.87 16.86 -3.62
N ARG A 232 -10.02 16.59 -4.26
CA ARG A 232 -11.19 17.48 -4.27
C ARG A 232 -11.77 17.74 -2.87
N ASP A 233 -11.74 16.74 -2.00
CA ASP A 233 -12.24 16.86 -0.63
C ASP A 233 -11.26 17.59 0.31
N ASN A 234 -10.04 17.87 -0.15
CA ASN A 234 -9.01 18.50 0.67
C ASN A 234 -9.13 20.04 0.64
N LYS A 235 -9.66 20.59 1.74
CA LYS A 235 -9.84 22.04 1.95
C LYS A 235 -8.57 22.87 1.76
N LYS A 236 -7.37 22.32 1.99
CA LYS A 236 -6.10 23.07 1.86
C LYS A 236 -5.72 23.36 0.41
N ILE A 237 -6.26 22.60 -0.55
CA ILE A 237 -5.93 22.71 -1.98
C ILE A 237 -7.13 22.97 -2.86
N GLN A 238 -8.30 23.21 -2.26
CA GLN A 238 -9.55 23.39 -2.99
C GLN A 238 -9.45 24.49 -4.06
N SER A 239 -8.87 25.65 -3.72
CA SER A 239 -8.69 26.75 -4.68
C SER A 239 -7.71 26.39 -5.81
N ALA A 240 -6.62 25.68 -5.51
CA ALA A 240 -5.67 25.25 -6.52
C ALA A 240 -6.31 24.27 -7.51
N ILE A 241 -7.07 23.30 -7.00
CA ILE A 241 -7.81 22.36 -7.85
C ILE A 241 -8.86 23.08 -8.69
N GLN A 242 -9.61 24.02 -8.12
CA GLN A 242 -10.62 24.78 -8.87
C GLN A 242 -9.99 25.57 -10.02
N ASN A 243 -8.86 26.23 -9.79
CA ASN A 243 -8.10 26.94 -10.83
C ASN A 243 -7.65 25.99 -11.94
N ASP A 244 -7.07 24.84 -11.58
CA ASP A 244 -6.65 23.82 -12.54
C ASP A 244 -7.84 23.24 -13.32
N GLU A 245 -9.00 23.03 -12.68
CA GLU A 245 -10.22 22.60 -13.36
C GLU A 245 -10.69 23.63 -14.40
N GLU A 246 -10.58 24.94 -14.12
CA GLU A 246 -10.91 26.00 -15.07
C GLU A 246 -9.96 26.02 -16.27
N LEU A 247 -8.65 25.87 -16.05
CA LEU A 247 -7.67 25.73 -17.13
C LEU A 247 -7.96 24.51 -18.01
N VAL A 248 -8.27 23.36 -17.39
CA VAL A 248 -8.64 22.14 -18.12
C VAL A 248 -9.92 22.34 -18.92
N ARG A 249 -10.96 22.97 -18.35
CA ARG A 249 -12.21 23.26 -19.09
C ARG A 249 -11.93 24.15 -20.29
N HIS A 250 -11.12 25.19 -20.12
CA HIS A 250 -10.73 26.07 -21.20
C HIS A 250 -10.04 25.30 -22.32
N GLN A 251 -9.02 24.50 -22.02
CA GLN A 251 -8.31 23.73 -23.04
C GLN A 251 -9.19 22.67 -23.71
N LYS A 252 -10.09 22.02 -22.97
CA LYS A 252 -11.10 21.10 -23.55
C LYS A 252 -12.04 21.81 -24.53
N SER A 253 -12.45 23.04 -24.23
CA SER A 253 -13.30 23.85 -25.11
C SER A 253 -12.61 24.20 -26.43
N LEU A 254 -11.28 24.21 -26.45
CA LEU A 254 -10.45 24.38 -27.64
C LEU A 254 -10.22 23.07 -28.42
N GLY A 255 -10.82 21.96 -27.99
CA GLY A 255 -10.68 20.65 -28.65
C GLY A 255 -9.35 19.94 -28.42
N ARG A 256 -8.57 20.35 -27.39
CA ARG A 256 -7.29 19.71 -27.05
C ARG A 256 -7.49 18.29 -26.50
N SER A 257 -6.57 17.38 -26.84
CA SER A 257 -6.56 16.02 -26.26
C SER A 257 -6.08 16.05 -24.80
N THR A 258 -6.33 14.98 -24.05
CA THR A 258 -5.87 14.86 -22.66
C THR A 258 -4.35 15.02 -22.54
N GLU A 259 -3.57 14.39 -23.41
CA GLU A 259 -2.11 14.49 -23.47
C GLU A 259 -1.65 15.95 -23.67
N GLN A 260 -2.28 16.66 -24.61
CA GLN A 260 -1.96 18.06 -24.90
C GLN A 260 -2.28 18.97 -23.72
N ILE A 261 -3.44 18.76 -23.07
CA ILE A 261 -3.83 19.51 -21.87
C ILE A 261 -2.80 19.31 -20.77
N ILE A 262 -2.36 18.07 -20.55
CA ILE A 262 -1.40 17.75 -19.50
C ILE A 262 -0.05 18.43 -19.76
N GLN A 263 0.41 18.39 -21.01
CA GLN A 263 1.65 19.05 -21.42
C GLN A 263 1.55 20.58 -21.30
N ASP A 264 0.43 21.18 -21.69
CA ASP A 264 0.26 22.64 -21.71
C ASP A 264 0.08 23.22 -20.30
N VAL A 265 -0.63 22.52 -19.41
CA VAL A 265 -0.93 23.01 -18.05
C VAL A 265 0.19 22.67 -17.07
N TRP A 266 0.77 21.47 -17.14
CA TRP A 266 1.77 20.99 -16.16
C TRP A 266 3.12 20.62 -16.78
N GLY A 267 3.34 20.82 -18.08
CA GLY A 267 4.63 20.53 -18.71
C GLY A 267 5.00 19.04 -18.77
N MET A 268 4.02 18.15 -18.66
CA MET A 268 4.23 16.72 -18.42
C MET A 268 3.92 15.84 -19.63
N THR A 269 4.80 14.86 -19.86
CA THR A 269 4.58 13.75 -20.80
C THR A 269 4.43 12.45 -20.02
N PRO A 270 3.94 11.36 -20.65
CA PRO A 270 3.92 10.06 -19.98
C PRO A 270 5.32 9.59 -19.54
N GLN A 271 6.41 10.13 -20.12
CA GLN A 271 7.79 9.67 -19.94
C GLN A 271 8.67 10.60 -19.07
N SER A 272 8.21 11.81 -18.69
CA SER A 272 9.09 12.77 -18.00
C SER A 272 9.36 12.46 -16.52
N HIS A 273 8.47 11.74 -15.84
CA HIS A 273 8.51 11.49 -14.39
C HIS A 273 8.40 9.99 -14.04
N LEU A 274 9.07 9.14 -14.83
CA LEU A 274 9.02 7.69 -14.64
C LEU A 274 9.71 7.26 -13.33
N VAL A 275 8.96 6.57 -12.47
CA VAL A 275 9.46 5.91 -11.26
C VAL A 275 9.61 4.43 -11.56
N ASP A 276 10.79 3.89 -11.31
CA ASP A 276 11.13 2.49 -11.56
C ASP A 276 11.02 1.68 -10.26
N TRP A 277 10.06 0.76 -10.18
CA TRP A 277 9.85 -0.15 -9.06
C TRP A 277 10.14 -1.59 -9.50
N ASP A 278 11.42 -1.98 -9.56
CA ASP A 278 12.03 -3.33 -9.80
C ASP A 278 11.46 -4.18 -10.98
N GLU A 279 10.17 -4.14 -11.27
CA GLU A 279 9.43 -4.78 -12.36
C GLU A 279 8.44 -3.82 -13.06
N GLU A 280 8.17 -2.63 -12.52
CA GLU A 280 7.20 -1.67 -13.07
C GLU A 280 7.75 -0.25 -13.18
N VAL A 281 7.76 0.30 -14.40
CA VAL A 281 8.08 1.71 -14.64
C VAL A 281 6.80 2.50 -14.83
N THR A 282 6.47 3.37 -13.87
CA THR A 282 5.19 4.09 -13.84
C THR A 282 5.39 5.60 -13.66
N ASN A 283 4.64 6.40 -14.41
CA ASN A 283 4.52 7.84 -14.16
C ASN A 283 3.20 8.11 -13.38
N TYR A 284 3.27 7.99 -12.05
CA TYR A 284 2.08 8.16 -11.19
C TYR A 284 1.43 9.52 -11.36
N GLN A 285 2.24 10.56 -11.54
CA GLN A 285 1.74 11.92 -11.67
C GLN A 285 0.95 12.09 -12.96
N TYR A 286 1.44 11.55 -14.07
CA TYR A 286 0.71 11.55 -15.34
C TYR A 286 -0.61 10.77 -15.25
N GLU A 287 -0.63 9.59 -14.62
CA GLU A 287 -1.86 8.81 -14.43
C GLU A 287 -2.92 9.55 -13.60
N ILE A 288 -2.48 10.25 -12.56
CA ILE A 288 -3.34 11.11 -11.74
C ILE A 288 -3.87 12.29 -12.56
N LEU A 289 -3.00 12.99 -13.31
CA LEU A 289 -3.39 14.14 -14.14
C LEU A 289 -4.34 13.72 -15.27
N SER A 290 -4.10 12.58 -15.92
CA SER A 290 -4.99 12.01 -16.94
C SER A 290 -6.37 11.72 -16.36
N THR A 291 -6.41 11.09 -15.18
CA THR A 291 -7.68 10.85 -14.48
C THR A 291 -8.38 12.15 -14.08
N PHE A 292 -7.62 13.14 -13.61
CA PHE A 292 -8.13 14.46 -13.26
C PHE A 292 -8.76 15.14 -14.48
N VAL A 293 -8.01 15.26 -15.59
CA VAL A 293 -8.48 15.85 -16.85
C VAL A 293 -9.75 15.15 -17.33
N ASN A 294 -9.76 13.81 -17.38
CA ASN A 294 -10.90 13.03 -17.82
C ASN A 294 -12.15 13.22 -16.94
N SER A 295 -11.97 13.49 -15.64
CA SER A 295 -13.08 13.75 -14.72
C SER A 295 -13.69 15.16 -14.86
N VAL A 296 -12.95 16.13 -15.40
CA VAL A 296 -13.44 17.51 -15.60
C VAL A 296 -14.41 17.55 -16.79
N ARG A 297 -15.66 17.95 -16.51
CA ARG A 297 -16.70 18.14 -17.54
C ARG A 297 -16.74 19.59 -18.02
N LEU A 298 -17.03 19.78 -19.30
CA LEU A 298 -17.40 21.08 -19.87
C LEU A 298 -18.71 21.57 -19.23
N LYS A 299 -18.84 22.89 -19.01
CA LYS A 299 -20.12 23.43 -18.56
C LYS A 299 -21.08 23.47 -19.77
N ASN A 300 -22.38 23.29 -19.53
CA ASN A 300 -23.39 23.46 -20.56
C ASN A 300 -23.30 24.92 -21.08
N GLY A 301 -22.78 25.09 -22.30
CA GLY A 301 -22.49 26.39 -22.92
C GLY A 301 -21.10 26.51 -23.56
N ASP A 302 -20.15 25.64 -23.20
CA ASP A 302 -18.76 25.70 -23.70
C ASP A 302 -18.54 24.95 -25.03
N VAL A 303 -19.58 24.27 -25.55
CA VAL A 303 -19.52 23.62 -26.87
C VAL A 303 -19.72 24.69 -27.94
N ARG A 304 -18.64 25.28 -28.44
CA ARG A 304 -18.69 26.01 -29.71
C ARG A 304 -18.89 25.00 -30.83
N THR A 305 -20.07 25.06 -31.45
CA THR A 305 -20.34 24.48 -32.76
C THR A 305 -19.32 25.01 -33.75
N SER A 306 -18.40 24.16 -34.18
CA SER A 306 -17.60 24.40 -35.38
C SER A 306 -18.52 24.18 -36.59
N ASN A 307 -18.89 25.27 -37.27
CA ASN A 307 -19.32 25.21 -38.67
C ASN A 307 -18.09 25.06 -39.56
#